data_AF-A0A8T5R6J9-F1
#
_entry.id   AF-A0A8T5R6J9-F1
#
_cell.length_a   1.000
_cell.length_b   1.000
_cell.length_c   1.000
_cell.angle_alpha   90.00
_cell.angle_beta   90.00
_cell.angle_gamma   90.00
#
_symmetry.space_group_name_H-M   'P 1'
#
loop_
_entity.id
_entity.type
_entity.pdbx_description
1 polymer ?
#
loop_
_entity_poly.entity_id
_entity_poly.type
_entity_poly.pdbx_seq_one_letter_code
_entity_poly.pdbx_strand_id
1 'polypeptide(L)'
;MIDLTLGSYPIIISPNIGKPLLLNMRDYKQRAQFPIKNLSFEALIIASKHHSTQNILEHFHQNLFIQPILKASGDFEKRRGPLIDLHLVQIEKIEKLDFRDQPVLEEENCIVWDINNCVFQFDDVFGKRKELYRIKVEIRDILIIEKMLKNIDRDFLLFDIVHDIPNFTENKINYHSIAIFNKDWNDFSFIHATDFHIARRNDFILHYLKSNVRSKIERCRTNEKKKKKIDTFVLTRDFEFKEEFQEERWDVLRKAKFNFNSNLRKLINFANTKSSQKNLDFMLMTGDLIDYLKIARGNYQYKNNFLVFLDIILGRNKGLDNPPYLDSDDEFVNSQEIMVPIFTTIGNHDYRSNHYGMRFGQIHKIFGMTHSDVKGYYDTKFFNYFTALRSKDKYLKDYFRYINPN
;
A
#
# COMPACT_ATOMS: atom_id res chain seq x y z
N MET A 1 7.96 -0.77 12.72
CA MET A 1 6.63 -1.42 12.61
C MET A 1 6.67 -2.66 13.48
N ILE A 2 5.87 -2.69 14.55
CA ILE A 2 5.88 -3.77 15.53
C ILE A 2 5.64 -5.14 14.88
N ASP A 3 6.45 -6.13 15.25
CA ASP A 3 6.16 -7.52 14.91
C ASP A 3 4.99 -8.04 15.75
N LEU A 4 3.82 -8.03 15.13
CA LEU A 4 2.58 -8.54 15.72
C LEU A 4 2.65 -10.02 16.15
N THR A 5 3.65 -10.80 15.72
CA THR A 5 3.80 -12.19 16.19
C THR A 5 4.34 -12.33 17.62
N LEU A 6 5.03 -11.30 18.15
CA LEU A 6 5.74 -11.40 19.43
C LEU A 6 4.90 -10.95 20.65
N GLY A 7 3.74 -10.32 20.43
CA GLY A 7 2.86 -9.84 21.50
C GLY A 7 1.62 -10.73 21.72
N SER A 8 1.15 -10.82 22.97
CA SER A 8 -0.14 -11.44 23.34
C SER A 8 -1.30 -10.43 23.51
N TYR A 9 -0.98 -9.15 23.70
CA TYR A 9 -1.89 -8.02 23.92
C TYR A 9 -2.91 -7.84 22.79
N PRO A 10 -4.13 -7.34 23.05
CA PRO A 10 -5.15 -7.16 22.02
C PRO A 10 -4.76 -6.06 21.02
N ILE A 11 -5.18 -6.18 19.76
CA ILE A 11 -4.88 -5.20 18.70
C ILE A 11 -6.11 -4.92 17.85
N ILE A 12 -6.25 -3.67 17.39
CA ILE A 12 -7.23 -3.30 16.37
C ILE A 12 -6.72 -3.77 15.01
N ILE A 13 -7.53 -4.55 14.29
CA ILE A 13 -7.24 -5.03 12.94
C ILE A 13 -8.01 -4.26 11.86
N SER A 14 -9.19 -3.74 12.19
CA SER A 14 -10.08 -2.99 11.29
C SER A 14 -10.63 -1.75 12.00
N PRO A 15 -10.79 -0.58 11.32
CA PRO A 15 -10.45 -0.33 9.92
C PRO A 15 -8.93 -0.19 9.69
N ASN A 16 -8.50 -0.28 8.43
CA ASN A 16 -7.09 -0.31 8.02
C ASN A 16 -6.93 0.21 6.58
N ILE A 17 -5.70 0.43 6.11
CA ILE A 17 -5.40 1.19 4.89
C ILE A 17 -6.13 0.73 3.61
N GLY A 18 -6.39 -0.58 3.45
CA GLY A 18 -7.09 -1.15 2.29
C GLY A 18 -8.61 -1.34 2.48
N LYS A 19 -9.15 -1.01 3.65
CA LYS A 19 -10.59 -0.88 3.92
C LYS A 19 -10.79 0.23 4.96
N PRO A 20 -10.58 1.50 4.57
CA PRO A 20 -10.75 2.64 5.44
C PRO A 20 -12.23 2.90 5.70
N LEU A 21 -12.54 3.43 6.87
CA LEU A 21 -13.89 3.88 7.18
C LEU A 21 -14.09 5.32 6.68
N LEU A 22 -15.11 5.52 5.84
CA LEU A 22 -15.51 6.87 5.42
C LEU A 22 -16.56 7.39 6.41
N LEU A 23 -16.25 8.49 7.08
CA LEU A 23 -17.15 9.20 8.00
C LEU A 23 -17.44 10.59 7.44
N ASN A 24 -18.63 11.14 7.68
CA ASN A 24 -19.00 12.44 7.10
C ASN A 24 -19.60 13.37 8.16
N MET A 25 -18.97 14.52 8.36
CA MET A 25 -19.40 15.55 9.32
C MET A 25 -20.83 16.02 9.12
N ARG A 26 -21.36 15.97 7.88
CA ARG A 26 -22.74 16.40 7.56
C ARG A 26 -23.78 15.49 8.20
N ASP A 27 -23.59 14.17 8.14
CA ASP A 27 -24.53 13.18 8.67
C ASP A 27 -24.76 13.35 10.17
N TYR A 28 -23.70 13.68 10.92
CA TYR A 28 -23.75 13.86 12.37
C TYR A 28 -24.38 15.22 12.73
N LYS A 29 -24.09 16.28 11.96
CA LYS A 29 -24.74 17.59 12.13
C LYS A 29 -26.25 17.55 11.85
N GLN A 30 -26.69 16.79 10.85
CA GLN A 30 -28.12 16.62 10.55
C GLN A 30 -28.85 15.77 11.60
N ARG A 31 -28.18 14.77 12.19
CA ARG A 31 -28.74 13.93 13.27
C ARG A 31 -28.76 14.61 14.65
N ALA A 32 -27.92 15.63 14.87
CA ALA A 32 -27.78 16.30 16.15
C ALA A 32 -28.67 17.56 16.25
N GLN A 33 -29.95 17.40 16.58
CA GLN A 33 -30.83 18.55 16.86
C GLN A 33 -30.46 19.31 18.16
N PHE A 34 -29.77 18.66 19.12
CA PHE A 34 -29.17 19.25 20.33
C PHE A 34 -28.19 18.24 20.97
N PRO A 35 -27.27 18.68 21.84
CA PRO A 35 -25.96 19.26 21.48
C PRO A 35 -25.08 18.27 20.68
N ILE A 36 -23.93 18.72 20.18
CA ILE A 36 -23.03 17.93 19.33
C ILE A 36 -22.68 16.58 19.98
N LYS A 37 -23.22 15.48 19.44
CA LYS A 37 -22.75 14.12 19.75
C LYS A 37 -21.43 13.88 19.02
N ASN A 38 -20.50 13.22 19.70
CA ASN A 38 -19.20 12.87 19.15
C ASN A 38 -19.33 11.98 17.90
N LEU A 39 -18.36 12.11 17.00
CA LEU A 39 -18.24 11.24 15.84
C LEU A 39 -17.87 9.83 16.34
N SER A 40 -18.74 8.85 16.11
CA SER A 40 -18.53 7.46 16.56
C SER A 40 -18.43 6.48 15.40
N PHE A 41 -17.63 5.44 15.58
CA PHE A 41 -17.42 4.36 14.62
C PHE A 41 -17.22 2.99 15.28
N GLU A 42 -17.31 1.93 14.48
CA GLU A 42 -16.98 0.57 14.90
C GLU A 42 -15.56 0.17 14.48
N ALA A 43 -14.88 -0.60 15.33
CA ALA A 43 -13.59 -1.19 15.05
C ALA A 43 -13.58 -2.67 15.49
N LEU A 44 -12.69 -3.47 14.90
CA LEU A 44 -12.50 -4.87 15.27
C LEU A 44 -11.17 -5.05 16.00
N ILE A 45 -11.24 -5.60 17.20
CA ILE A 45 -10.11 -6.09 17.97
C ILE A 45 -9.96 -7.59 17.76
N ILE A 46 -8.71 -8.06 17.66
CA ILE A 46 -8.35 -9.46 17.88
C ILE A 46 -7.48 -9.60 19.14
N ALA A 47 -7.75 -10.62 19.96
CA ALA A 47 -7.10 -10.87 21.25
C ALA A 47 -6.77 -12.36 21.46
N SER A 48 -5.89 -12.62 22.42
CA SER A 48 -5.56 -13.99 22.88
C SER A 48 -6.64 -14.51 23.84
N LYS A 49 -6.91 -15.83 23.84
CA LYS A 49 -8.00 -16.48 24.62
C LYS A 49 -8.10 -16.12 26.12
N HIS A 50 -6.99 -15.70 26.73
CA HIS A 50 -6.91 -15.35 28.15
C HIS A 50 -7.30 -13.89 28.45
N HIS A 51 -7.59 -13.05 27.44
CA HIS A 51 -8.04 -11.69 27.67
C HIS A 51 -9.56 -11.69 27.91
N SER A 52 -9.96 -11.27 29.10
CA SER A 52 -11.36 -10.93 29.37
C SER A 52 -11.73 -9.63 28.66
N THR A 53 -13.04 -9.40 28.47
CA THR A 53 -13.57 -8.11 27.98
C THR A 53 -13.07 -6.93 28.81
N GLN A 54 -13.00 -7.07 30.14
CA GLN A 54 -12.49 -6.04 31.05
C GLN A 54 -11.01 -5.74 30.82
N ASN A 55 -10.17 -6.77 30.68
CA ASN A 55 -8.74 -6.61 30.42
C ASN A 55 -8.50 -5.91 29.06
N ILE A 56 -9.39 -6.09 28.08
CA ILE A 56 -9.32 -5.41 26.77
C ILE A 56 -9.70 -3.93 26.93
N LEU A 57 -10.79 -3.63 27.67
CA LEU A 57 -11.19 -2.26 27.97
C LEU A 57 -10.07 -1.47 28.65
N GLU A 58 -9.47 -2.05 29.69
CA GLU A 58 -8.34 -1.46 30.43
C GLU A 58 -7.11 -1.25 29.55
N HIS A 59 -6.85 -2.16 28.59
CA HIS A 59 -5.72 -2.02 27.67
C HIS A 59 -5.87 -0.84 26.71
N PHE A 60 -7.07 -0.60 26.17
CA PHE A 60 -7.33 0.52 25.25
C PHE A 60 -7.70 1.84 25.95
N HIS A 61 -8.02 1.82 27.24
CA HIS A 61 -8.34 3.02 28.00
C HIS A 61 -7.15 3.98 28.03
N GLN A 62 -7.34 5.21 27.52
CA GLN A 62 -6.32 6.27 27.40
C GLN A 62 -5.13 5.95 26.47
N ASN A 63 -5.11 4.80 25.81
CA ASN A 63 -4.01 4.33 24.96
C ASN A 63 -4.35 4.36 23.45
N LEU A 64 -5.51 4.89 23.09
CA LEU A 64 -6.07 4.82 21.74
C LEU A 64 -6.38 6.22 21.19
N PHE A 65 -5.89 6.49 19.98
CA PHE A 65 -5.94 7.81 19.35
C PHE A 65 -6.19 7.70 17.84
N ILE A 66 -6.62 8.81 17.23
CA ILE A 66 -6.46 9.04 15.79
C ILE A 66 -5.44 10.16 15.55
N GLN A 67 -4.73 10.08 14.42
CA GLN A 67 -3.72 11.04 14.05
C GLN A 67 -3.92 11.51 12.60
N PRO A 68 -4.20 12.81 12.34
CA PRO A 68 -4.48 13.31 11.00
C PRO A 68 -3.21 13.37 10.15
N ILE A 69 -3.33 13.08 8.86
CA ILE A 69 -2.25 13.16 7.87
C ILE A 69 -2.37 14.49 7.11
N LEU A 70 -1.47 15.42 7.46
CA LEU A 70 -1.52 16.82 7.04
C LEU A 70 -0.73 17.09 5.75
N LYS A 71 0.31 16.29 5.45
CA LYS A 71 1.21 16.51 4.30
C LYS A 71 1.52 15.21 3.57
N ALA A 72 1.66 15.29 2.24
CA ALA A 72 2.06 14.14 1.41
C ALA A 72 3.56 13.80 1.49
N SER A 73 4.41 14.79 1.74
CA SER A 73 5.87 14.68 1.56
C SER A 73 6.66 15.23 2.76
N GLY A 74 7.98 14.99 2.75
CA GLY A 74 8.88 15.27 3.87
C GLY A 74 9.00 14.10 4.85
N ASP A 75 9.63 14.33 6.00
CA ASP A 75 9.85 13.31 7.04
C ASP A 75 8.52 12.69 7.49
N PHE A 76 8.46 11.35 7.54
CA PHE A 76 7.22 10.60 7.74
C PHE A 76 6.42 11.05 8.98
N GLU A 77 7.10 11.23 10.11
CA GLU A 77 6.49 11.71 11.37
C GLU A 77 6.00 13.16 11.26
N LYS A 78 6.73 14.04 10.56
CA LYS A 78 6.38 15.47 10.39
C LYS A 78 5.23 15.71 9.40
N ARG A 79 4.72 14.65 8.77
CA ARG A 79 3.47 14.68 7.97
C ARG A 79 2.22 14.57 8.83
N ARG A 80 2.34 14.01 10.04
CA ARG A 80 1.23 13.81 10.97
C ARG A 80 0.96 15.06 11.80
N GLY A 81 -0.30 15.21 12.23
CA GLY A 81 -0.72 16.20 13.21
C GLY A 81 -0.72 15.66 14.65
N PRO A 82 -1.36 16.38 15.59
CA PRO A 82 -1.48 15.95 16.98
C PRO A 82 -2.36 14.69 17.10
N LEU A 83 -2.11 13.89 18.13
CA LEU A 83 -3.00 12.80 18.52
C LEU A 83 -4.32 13.37 19.05
N ILE A 84 -5.44 12.72 18.72
CA ILE A 84 -6.78 13.04 19.20
C ILE A 84 -7.33 11.79 19.89
N ASP A 85 -7.71 11.93 21.16
CA ASP A 85 -8.24 10.86 22.00
C ASP A 85 -9.45 10.15 21.36
N LEU A 86 -9.39 8.83 21.43
CA LEU A 86 -10.53 7.95 21.21
C LEU A 86 -11.07 7.43 22.55
N HIS A 87 -12.40 7.48 22.71
CA HIS A 87 -13.10 6.92 23.86
C HIS A 87 -13.83 5.65 23.46
N LEU A 88 -13.45 4.52 24.05
CA LEU A 88 -14.16 3.25 23.87
C LEU A 88 -15.48 3.30 24.66
N VAL A 89 -16.61 3.19 23.97
CA VAL A 89 -17.97 3.31 24.53
C VAL A 89 -18.61 1.94 24.76
N GLN A 90 -18.39 1.00 23.86
CA GLN A 90 -18.97 -0.35 23.91
C GLN A 90 -17.96 -1.38 23.43
N ILE A 91 -18.01 -2.57 24.00
CA ILE A 91 -17.29 -3.76 23.53
C ILE A 91 -18.24 -4.96 23.54
N GLU A 92 -18.18 -5.77 22.51
CA GLU A 92 -18.97 -6.98 22.32
C GLU A 92 -18.02 -8.10 21.86
N LYS A 93 -18.11 -9.28 22.46
CA LYS A 93 -17.36 -10.45 21.97
C LYS A 93 -18.10 -11.05 20.78
N ILE A 94 -17.40 -11.28 19.68
CA ILE A 94 -17.96 -11.90 18.48
C ILE A 94 -17.84 -13.42 18.62
N GLU A 95 -18.94 -14.12 18.89
CA GLU A 95 -18.96 -15.59 19.00
C GLU A 95 -18.81 -16.29 17.65
N LYS A 96 -19.50 -15.75 16.63
CA LYS A 96 -19.40 -16.17 15.24
C LYS A 96 -19.23 -14.93 14.37
N LEU A 97 -18.07 -14.82 13.75
CA LEU A 97 -17.75 -13.72 12.85
C LEU A 97 -18.42 -13.97 11.51
N ASP A 98 -19.43 -13.17 11.19
CA ASP A 98 -19.99 -13.07 9.85
C ASP A 98 -19.65 -11.68 9.30
N PHE A 99 -18.67 -11.61 8.41
CA PHE A 99 -18.31 -10.37 7.71
C PHE A 99 -19.20 -10.11 6.48
N ARG A 100 -20.21 -10.94 6.25
CA ARG A 100 -21.24 -10.69 5.24
C ARG A 100 -22.21 -9.69 5.84
N ASP A 101 -21.92 -8.40 5.66
CA ASP A 101 -22.78 -7.28 6.07
C ASP A 101 -24.16 -7.30 5.37
N GLN A 102 -24.35 -8.19 4.39
CA GLN A 102 -25.62 -8.49 3.74
C GLN A 102 -25.82 -10.02 3.68
N PRO A 103 -27.08 -10.51 3.64
CA PRO A 103 -27.33 -11.88 3.21
C PRO A 103 -26.63 -12.11 1.87
N VAL A 104 -25.97 -13.27 1.74
CA VAL A 104 -25.27 -13.67 0.51
C VAL A 104 -26.17 -13.39 -0.68
N LEU A 105 -25.66 -12.65 -1.68
CA LEU A 105 -26.24 -12.69 -3.02
C LEU A 105 -26.24 -14.17 -3.42
N GLU A 106 -27.42 -14.79 -3.47
CA GLU A 106 -27.60 -16.20 -3.82
C GLU A 106 -27.26 -16.41 -5.30
N GLU A 107 -25.98 -16.31 -5.64
CA GLU A 107 -25.48 -16.49 -6.99
C GLU A 107 -25.30 -17.98 -7.27
N GLU A 108 -26.16 -18.51 -8.13
CA GLU A 108 -26.20 -19.90 -8.57
C GLU A 108 -24.85 -20.42 -9.15
N ASN A 109 -23.91 -19.51 -9.49
CA ASN A 109 -22.75 -19.80 -10.32
C ASN A 109 -21.38 -19.35 -9.74
N CYS A 110 -21.32 -18.68 -8.58
CA CYS A 110 -20.07 -18.19 -8.01
C CYS A 110 -19.90 -18.56 -6.53
N ILE A 111 -18.77 -19.20 -6.20
CA ILE A 111 -18.37 -19.40 -4.80
C ILE A 111 -17.83 -18.06 -4.28
N VAL A 112 -18.62 -17.38 -3.44
CA VAL A 112 -18.11 -16.28 -2.60
C VAL A 112 -17.01 -16.87 -1.71
N TRP A 113 -15.76 -16.50 -1.99
CA TRP A 113 -14.61 -17.02 -1.28
C TRP A 113 -14.60 -16.48 0.15
N ASP A 114 -14.94 -17.34 1.12
CA ASP A 114 -15.03 -16.96 2.53
C ASP A 114 -13.64 -16.77 3.13
N ILE A 115 -13.16 -15.56 2.94
CA ILE A 115 -11.90 -15.00 3.40
C ILE A 115 -11.70 -15.17 4.91
N ASN A 116 -12.79 -15.27 5.70
CA ASN A 116 -12.75 -15.44 7.15
C ASN A 116 -12.27 -16.83 7.52
N ASN A 117 -12.84 -17.84 6.86
CA ASN A 117 -12.39 -19.21 6.97
C ASN A 117 -10.90 -19.32 6.60
N CYS A 118 -10.44 -18.65 5.54
CA CYS A 118 -9.02 -18.64 5.18
C CYS A 118 -8.14 -17.92 6.22
N VAL A 119 -8.47 -16.70 6.66
CA VAL A 119 -7.66 -15.91 7.62
C VAL A 119 -7.39 -16.69 8.92
N PHE A 120 -8.39 -17.39 9.47
CA PHE A 120 -8.23 -18.11 10.74
C PHE A 120 -7.71 -19.56 10.59
N GLN A 121 -7.73 -20.13 9.38
CA GLN A 121 -7.09 -21.41 9.07
C GLN A 121 -5.55 -21.34 9.08
N PHE A 122 -4.96 -20.15 8.90
CA PHE A 122 -3.51 -20.00 8.95
C PHE A 122 -3.06 -19.61 10.36
N ASP A 123 -2.27 -20.48 10.98
CA ASP A 123 -1.49 -20.07 12.13
C ASP A 123 -0.55 -18.91 11.77
N ASP A 124 -0.25 -18.09 12.78
CA ASP A 124 0.62 -16.90 12.70
C ASP A 124 0.11 -15.68 11.92
N VAL A 125 -1.15 -15.58 11.43
CA VAL A 125 -1.62 -14.29 10.85
C VAL A 125 -1.56 -13.18 11.90
N PHE A 126 -2.13 -13.41 13.09
CA PHE A 126 -2.11 -12.50 14.24
C PHE A 126 -1.43 -13.11 15.48
N GLY A 127 -0.60 -14.14 15.28
CA GLY A 127 0.07 -14.88 16.36
C GLY A 127 -0.92 -15.71 17.19
N LYS A 128 -0.82 -15.63 18.52
CA LYS A 128 -1.69 -16.35 19.47
C LYS A 128 -3.11 -15.78 19.60
N ARG A 129 -3.41 -14.67 18.89
CA ARG A 129 -4.71 -14.01 18.93
C ARG A 129 -5.69 -14.74 18.02
N LYS A 130 -6.80 -15.23 18.58
CA LYS A 130 -7.86 -15.94 17.85
C LYS A 130 -9.29 -15.59 18.31
N GLU A 131 -9.45 -14.77 19.36
CA GLU A 131 -10.76 -14.27 19.80
C GLU A 131 -11.00 -12.87 19.22
N LEU A 132 -12.23 -12.57 18.80
CA LEU A 132 -12.61 -11.32 18.16
C LEU A 132 -13.61 -10.53 18.99
N TYR A 133 -13.48 -9.21 18.94
CA TYR A 133 -14.35 -8.28 19.64
C TYR A 133 -14.69 -7.11 18.72
N ARG A 134 -15.97 -6.74 18.66
CA ARG A 134 -16.43 -5.48 18.08
C ARG A 134 -16.33 -4.42 19.18
N ILE A 135 -15.77 -3.25 18.86
CA ILE A 135 -15.82 -2.08 19.73
C ILE A 135 -16.53 -0.93 19.03
N LYS A 136 -17.23 -0.11 19.81
CA LYS A 136 -17.70 1.20 19.39
C LYS A 136 -16.84 2.27 20.06
N VAL A 137 -16.38 3.22 19.27
CA VAL A 137 -15.40 4.23 19.66
C VAL A 137 -15.92 5.61 19.30
N GLU A 138 -15.78 6.59 20.19
CA GLU A 138 -16.10 8.00 19.99
C GLU A 138 -14.84 8.86 19.92
N ILE A 139 -14.84 9.85 19.01
CA ILE A 139 -13.79 10.85 18.87
C ILE A 139 -14.11 12.03 19.79
N ARG A 140 -13.25 12.29 20.79
CA ARG A 140 -13.55 13.24 21.87
C ARG A 140 -13.60 14.71 21.46
N ASP A 141 -12.72 15.14 20.56
CA ASP A 141 -12.69 16.53 20.08
C ASP A 141 -12.93 16.62 18.57
N ILE A 142 -14.21 16.57 18.21
CA ILE A 142 -14.66 16.71 16.83
C ILE A 142 -14.52 18.16 16.31
N LEU A 143 -14.40 19.15 17.20
CA LEU A 143 -14.24 20.56 16.83
C LEU A 143 -12.83 20.88 16.34
N ILE A 144 -11.80 20.22 16.87
CA ILE A 144 -10.44 20.25 16.33
C ILE A 144 -10.45 19.75 14.87
N ILE A 145 -11.14 18.64 14.60
CA ILE A 145 -11.22 18.06 13.25
C ILE A 145 -11.97 18.99 12.28
N GLU A 146 -13.08 19.61 12.71
CA GLU A 146 -13.77 20.61 11.90
C GLU A 146 -12.89 21.83 11.58
N LYS A 147 -12.07 22.30 12.55
CA LYS A 147 -11.11 23.39 12.31
C LYS A 147 -10.02 22.96 11.31
N MET A 148 -9.50 21.74 11.42
CA MET A 148 -8.51 21.22 10.48
C MET A 148 -9.08 21.08 9.06
N LEU A 149 -10.31 20.56 8.90
CA LEU A 149 -10.98 20.42 7.61
C LEU A 149 -11.19 21.76 6.88
N LYS A 150 -11.37 22.87 7.63
CA LYS A 150 -11.50 24.22 7.06
C LYS A 150 -10.17 24.82 6.58
N ASN A 151 -9.04 24.26 7.01
CA ASN A 151 -7.70 24.79 6.77
C ASN A 151 -6.89 23.95 5.76
N ILE A 152 -7.53 23.06 5.00
CA ILE A 152 -6.89 22.20 3.99
C ILE A 152 -7.54 22.31 2.62
N ASP A 153 -6.75 22.06 1.58
CA ASP A 153 -7.19 22.13 0.18
C ASP A 153 -7.92 20.85 -0.31
N ARG A 154 -8.55 20.09 0.60
CA ARG A 154 -9.25 18.81 0.30
C ARG A 154 -10.59 18.77 1.02
N ASP A 155 -11.52 17.93 0.54
CA ASP A 155 -12.84 17.76 1.15
C ASP A 155 -12.87 16.76 2.32
N PHE A 156 -11.72 16.15 2.63
CA PHE A 156 -11.55 15.19 3.72
C PHE A 156 -10.15 15.22 4.33
N LEU A 157 -10.06 14.68 5.56
CA LEU A 157 -8.81 14.34 6.24
C LEU A 157 -8.68 12.82 6.35
N LEU A 158 -7.48 12.31 6.05
CA LEU A 158 -7.09 10.95 6.41
C LEU A 158 -6.55 10.92 7.83
N PHE A 159 -6.81 9.83 8.54
CA PHE A 159 -6.30 9.55 9.88
C PHE A 159 -5.71 8.15 9.96
N ASP A 160 -4.56 8.07 10.61
CA ASP A 160 -4.01 6.84 11.15
C ASP A 160 -4.73 6.54 12.50
N ILE A 161 -5.08 5.28 12.78
CA ILE A 161 -5.44 4.85 14.16
C ILE A 161 -4.13 4.48 14.86
N VAL A 162 -3.85 5.12 16.00
CA VAL A 162 -2.63 4.94 16.78
C VAL A 162 -3.01 4.30 18.12
N HIS A 163 -2.44 3.13 18.38
CA HIS A 163 -2.52 2.42 19.65
C HIS A 163 -1.14 2.47 20.30
N ASP A 164 -1.01 3.23 21.39
CA ASP A 164 0.14 3.18 22.29
C ASP A 164 0.04 1.86 23.08
N ILE A 165 1.10 1.06 23.09
CA ILE A 165 1.09 -0.24 23.77
C ILE A 165 2.06 -0.12 24.95
N PRO A 166 1.56 -0.17 26.20
CA PRO A 166 2.40 -0.01 27.38
C PRO A 166 3.63 -0.93 27.35
N ASN A 167 4.80 -0.33 27.60
CA ASN A 167 6.13 -0.96 27.59
C ASN A 167 6.70 -1.32 26.19
N PHE A 168 6.10 -0.85 25.09
CA PHE A 168 6.71 -0.93 23.76
C PHE A 168 7.31 0.42 23.34
N THR A 169 8.37 0.39 22.54
CA THR A 169 9.08 1.60 22.04
C THR A 169 8.51 2.15 20.73
N GLU A 170 7.58 1.42 20.10
CA GLU A 170 6.85 1.85 18.92
C GLU A 170 5.35 1.67 19.16
N ASN A 171 4.53 2.56 18.60
CA ASN A 171 3.06 2.43 18.61
C ASN A 171 2.58 1.46 17.53
N LYS A 172 1.46 0.76 17.78
CA LYS A 172 0.77 0.02 16.71
C LYS A 172 -0.10 1.00 15.94
N ILE A 173 0.28 1.24 14.69
CA ILE A 173 -0.47 2.08 13.77
C ILE A 173 -1.27 1.20 12.80
N ASN A 174 -2.55 1.52 12.59
CA ASN A 174 -3.30 1.15 11.39
C ASN A 174 -3.35 2.39 10.51
N TYR A 175 -2.70 2.34 9.35
CA TYR A 175 -2.52 3.53 8.53
C TYR A 175 -3.78 3.85 7.76
N HIS A 176 -4.07 5.13 7.56
CA HIS A 176 -5.15 5.66 6.69
C HIS A 176 -6.54 5.09 7.03
N SER A 177 -6.72 4.51 8.21
CA SER A 177 -7.88 3.76 8.65
C SER A 177 -9.21 4.52 8.59
N ILE A 178 -9.18 5.85 8.66
CA ILE A 178 -10.39 6.67 8.67
C ILE A 178 -10.20 7.85 7.73
N ALA A 179 -11.22 8.13 6.92
CA ALA A 179 -11.34 9.35 6.14
C ALA A 179 -12.57 10.14 6.63
N ILE A 180 -12.38 11.36 7.12
CA ILE A 180 -13.48 12.22 7.61
C ILE A 180 -13.74 13.31 6.58
N PHE A 181 -14.92 13.27 5.96
CA PHE A 181 -15.40 14.18 4.92
C PHE A 181 -16.26 15.33 5.48
N ASN A 182 -16.41 16.40 4.69
CA ASN A 182 -17.43 17.43 4.89
C ASN A 182 -18.18 17.76 3.57
N LYS A 183 -18.51 16.70 2.81
CA LYS A 183 -19.06 16.75 1.44
C LYS A 183 -20.42 16.02 1.37
N ASP A 184 -21.19 16.23 0.32
CA ASP A 184 -22.39 15.40 0.07
C ASP A 184 -21.96 14.03 -0.49
N TRP A 185 -22.62 12.95 -0.08
CA TRP A 185 -22.32 11.60 -0.59
C TRP A 185 -22.63 11.45 -2.08
N ASN A 186 -23.57 12.22 -2.62
CA ASN A 186 -23.95 12.19 -4.03
C ASN A 186 -22.85 12.75 -4.97
N ASP A 187 -21.93 13.55 -4.44
CA ASP A 187 -20.87 14.22 -5.20
C ASP A 187 -19.53 13.44 -5.22
N PHE A 188 -19.54 12.17 -4.79
CA PHE A 188 -18.31 11.38 -4.63
C PHE A 188 -17.75 10.89 -5.97
N SER A 189 -16.44 11.04 -6.11
CA SER A 189 -15.65 10.71 -7.29
C SER A 189 -14.53 9.74 -6.93
N PHE A 190 -14.27 8.77 -7.81
CA PHE A 190 -13.23 7.77 -7.58
C PHE A 190 -12.43 7.42 -8.83
N ILE A 191 -11.21 6.92 -8.61
CA ILE A 191 -10.41 6.24 -9.62
C ILE A 191 -10.45 4.76 -9.32
N HIS A 192 -10.66 3.95 -10.35
CA HIS A 192 -10.43 2.51 -10.31
C HIS A 192 -9.13 2.18 -11.06
N ALA A 193 -8.20 1.50 -10.37
CA ALA A 193 -6.93 1.05 -10.92
C ALA A 193 -6.66 -0.41 -10.51
N THR A 194 -5.99 -1.13 -11.40
CA THR A 194 -5.77 -2.59 -11.31
C THR A 194 -4.39 -2.95 -11.87
N ASP A 195 -3.98 -4.21 -11.70
CA ASP A 195 -2.75 -4.80 -12.25
C ASP A 195 -1.46 -4.04 -11.87
N PHE A 196 -1.32 -3.73 -10.58
CA PHE A 196 -0.19 -2.95 -10.06
C PHE A 196 1.13 -3.71 -10.12
N HIS A 197 1.13 -5.04 -10.00
CA HIS A 197 2.29 -5.93 -10.06
C HIS A 197 3.51 -5.43 -9.27
N ILE A 198 3.31 -4.89 -8.07
CA ILE A 198 4.40 -4.35 -7.27
C ILE A 198 5.34 -5.46 -6.82
N ALA A 199 6.63 -5.23 -7.06
CA ALA A 199 7.69 -6.10 -6.58
C ALA A 199 8.98 -5.30 -6.40
N ARG A 200 9.76 -5.62 -5.36
CA ARG A 200 11.03 -4.92 -5.13
C ARG A 200 11.98 -5.02 -6.33
N ARG A 201 11.92 -6.13 -7.08
CA ARG A 201 12.76 -6.36 -8.27
C ARG A 201 12.57 -5.31 -9.37
N ASN A 202 11.40 -4.67 -9.46
CA ASN A 202 11.06 -3.79 -10.59
C ASN A 202 12.02 -2.58 -10.64
N ASP A 203 12.32 -1.99 -9.47
CA ASP A 203 13.31 -0.93 -9.35
C ASP A 203 14.75 -1.43 -9.63
N PHE A 204 15.10 -2.65 -9.22
CA PHE A 204 16.41 -3.26 -9.51
C PHE A 204 16.63 -3.60 -10.99
N ILE A 205 15.56 -3.99 -11.70
CA ILE A 205 15.58 -4.18 -13.16
C ILE A 205 15.87 -2.83 -13.83
N LEU A 206 15.14 -1.77 -13.45
CA LEU A 206 15.34 -0.44 -14.04
C LEU A 206 16.75 0.12 -13.77
N HIS A 207 17.24 0.03 -12.52
CA HIS A 207 18.61 0.41 -12.18
C HIS A 207 19.66 -0.41 -12.96
N TYR A 208 19.48 -1.73 -13.10
CA TYR A 208 20.39 -2.57 -13.90
C TYR A 208 20.48 -2.09 -15.35
N LEU A 209 19.35 -1.73 -15.97
CA LEU A 209 19.33 -1.15 -17.31
C LEU A 209 20.06 0.19 -17.37
N LYS A 210 19.95 1.03 -16.32
CA LYS A 210 20.65 2.33 -16.23
C LYS A 210 22.16 2.14 -16.16
N SER A 211 22.62 1.28 -15.25
CA SER A 211 24.03 0.96 -15.08
C SER A 211 24.65 0.33 -16.34
N ASN A 212 23.90 -0.52 -17.06
CA ASN A 212 24.30 -1.04 -18.37
C ASN A 212 24.47 0.06 -19.44
N VAL A 213 23.52 1.00 -19.51
CA VAL A 213 23.57 2.08 -20.51
C VAL A 213 24.65 3.10 -20.17
N ARG A 214 24.75 3.57 -18.92
CA ARG A 214 25.85 4.42 -18.44
C ARG A 214 27.22 3.79 -18.76
N SER A 215 27.38 2.48 -18.53
CA SER A 215 28.60 1.74 -18.87
C SER A 215 28.90 1.67 -20.39
N LYS A 216 27.88 1.64 -21.26
CA LYS A 216 28.06 1.69 -22.72
C LYS A 216 28.53 3.09 -23.15
N ILE A 217 27.91 4.14 -22.59
CA ILE A 217 28.24 5.55 -22.87
C ILE A 217 29.72 5.82 -22.56
N GLU A 218 30.19 5.44 -21.38
CA GLU A 218 31.56 5.76 -20.94
C GLU A 218 32.63 5.03 -21.78
N ARG A 219 32.33 3.81 -22.25
CA ARG A 219 33.18 3.05 -23.20
C ARG A 219 33.18 3.61 -24.62
N CYS A 220 32.20 4.46 -24.98
CA CYS A 220 32.16 5.14 -26.28
C CYS A 220 32.85 6.51 -26.21
N ARG A 221 32.73 7.24 -25.08
CA ARG A 221 33.47 8.49 -24.84
C ARG A 221 34.99 8.32 -25.01
N THR A 222 35.51 7.20 -24.53
CA THR A 222 36.94 6.83 -24.52
C THR A 222 37.45 6.17 -25.82
N ASN A 223 36.61 5.96 -26.84
CA ASN A 223 37.00 5.23 -28.06
C ASN A 223 36.53 5.93 -29.35
N GLU A 224 37.43 6.66 -29.99
CA GLU A 224 37.11 7.45 -31.20
C GLU A 224 36.66 6.61 -32.40
N LYS A 225 37.18 5.39 -32.56
CA LYS A 225 36.72 4.46 -33.61
C LYS A 225 35.28 3.99 -33.38
N LYS A 226 34.78 4.04 -32.15
CA LYS A 226 33.36 3.81 -31.84
C LYS A 226 32.52 5.07 -32.01
N LYS A 227 33.05 6.27 -31.71
CA LYS A 227 32.36 7.54 -32.03
C LYS A 227 32.01 7.62 -33.52
N LYS A 228 32.97 7.31 -34.42
CA LYS A 228 32.76 7.29 -35.88
C LYS A 228 31.87 6.15 -36.43
N LYS A 229 31.36 5.26 -35.58
CA LYS A 229 30.38 4.22 -35.96
C LYS A 229 28.97 4.50 -35.42
N ILE A 230 28.78 5.65 -34.78
CA ILE A 230 27.52 6.09 -34.18
C ILE A 230 27.18 7.43 -34.82
N ASP A 231 26.71 7.38 -36.07
CA ASP A 231 26.06 8.53 -36.69
C ASP A 231 24.73 8.82 -35.95
N THR A 232 24.37 10.10 -35.87
CA THR A 232 23.06 10.62 -35.39
C THR A 232 22.62 10.14 -33.99
N PHE A 233 22.90 10.95 -32.97
CA PHE A 233 22.44 10.67 -31.60
C PHE A 233 21.01 11.16 -31.36
N VAL A 234 20.00 10.28 -31.33
CA VAL A 234 18.85 10.49 -30.43
C VAL A 234 18.42 9.25 -29.71
N LEU A 235 17.90 9.53 -28.53
CA LEU A 235 17.45 8.74 -27.42
C LEU A 235 16.68 9.89 -26.56
N THR A 236 15.65 9.71 -25.69
CA THR A 236 15.06 10.75 -24.75
C THR A 236 15.46 10.69 -23.23
N ARG A 237 14.54 10.71 -22.23
CA ARG A 237 14.80 10.44 -20.76
C ARG A 237 14.58 8.95 -20.42
N ASP A 238 14.19 8.23 -21.45
CA ASP A 238 13.84 6.83 -21.55
C ASP A 238 15.10 5.97 -21.84
N PHE A 239 16.24 6.32 -21.19
CA PHE A 239 17.63 5.73 -21.24
C PHE A 239 18.80 6.53 -21.90
N GLU A 240 18.74 7.85 -22.03
CA GLU A 240 18.96 8.35 -23.39
C GLU A 240 19.63 9.78 -23.60
N PHE A 241 19.70 10.38 -24.82
CA PHE A 241 20.64 11.44 -25.36
C PHE A 241 20.08 12.20 -26.62
N LYS A 242 20.37 13.49 -26.96
CA LYS A 242 19.88 14.11 -28.25
C LYS A 242 20.76 15.10 -29.08
N GLU A 243 20.67 14.99 -30.43
CA GLU A 243 20.28 16.04 -31.43
C GLU A 243 19.66 15.42 -32.73
N GLU A 244 18.59 16.01 -33.29
CA GLU A 244 17.72 15.62 -34.44
C GLU A 244 16.68 14.46 -34.32
N PHE A 245 15.53 14.60 -34.99
CA PHE A 245 14.36 13.72 -34.86
C PHE A 245 14.36 12.61 -35.92
N GLN A 246 14.13 11.35 -35.52
CA GLN A 246 13.99 10.20 -36.43
C GLN A 246 12.64 9.51 -36.23
N GLU A 247 11.69 9.73 -37.15
CA GLU A 247 10.34 9.16 -37.13
C GLU A 247 10.34 7.62 -37.08
N GLU A 248 11.33 6.98 -37.71
CA GLU A 248 11.48 5.52 -37.78
C GLU A 248 11.58 4.82 -36.41
N ARG A 249 11.92 5.55 -35.34
CA ARG A 249 12.11 4.97 -33.99
C ARG A 249 10.87 5.08 -33.09
N TRP A 250 9.76 5.62 -33.59
CA TRP A 250 8.49 5.79 -32.86
C TRP A 250 7.95 4.48 -32.27
N ASP A 251 8.12 3.36 -32.99
CA ASP A 251 7.73 2.01 -32.54
C ASP A 251 8.65 1.40 -31.47
N VAL A 252 9.82 1.99 -31.23
CA VAL A 252 10.75 1.61 -30.16
C VAL A 252 10.42 2.41 -28.89
N LEU A 253 10.12 3.71 -29.03
CA LEU A 253 9.61 4.55 -27.94
C LEU A 253 8.25 4.05 -27.42
N ARG A 254 7.38 3.53 -28.30
CA ARG A 254 6.14 2.82 -27.93
C ARG A 254 6.35 1.59 -27.04
N LYS A 255 7.58 1.06 -26.95
CA LYS A 255 7.97 -0.11 -26.13
C LYS A 255 8.80 0.33 -24.92
N ALA A 256 8.43 1.47 -24.31
CA ALA A 256 9.09 2.01 -23.13
C ALA A 256 9.26 0.96 -22.01
N LYS A 257 10.39 1.02 -21.30
CA LYS A 257 10.74 0.05 -20.26
C LYS A 257 9.93 0.30 -18.99
N PHE A 258 8.91 -0.52 -18.76
CA PHE A 258 7.98 -0.33 -17.65
C PHE A 258 8.61 -0.69 -16.29
N ASN A 259 8.48 0.23 -15.33
CA ASN A 259 8.67 -0.05 -13.91
C ASN A 259 7.35 0.21 -13.19
N PHE A 260 6.65 -0.87 -12.82
CA PHE A 260 5.37 -0.82 -12.12
C PHE A 260 5.42 0.01 -10.82
N ASN A 261 6.54 -0.04 -10.07
CA ASN A 261 6.71 0.74 -8.85
C ASN A 261 6.76 2.26 -9.16
N SER A 262 7.42 2.64 -10.26
CA SER A 262 7.43 4.04 -10.74
C SER A 262 6.03 4.48 -11.21
N ASN A 263 5.26 3.58 -11.84
CA ASN A 263 3.89 3.87 -12.24
C ASN A 263 2.97 4.09 -11.02
N LEU A 264 3.11 3.29 -9.96
CA LEU A 264 2.38 3.54 -8.70
C LEU A 264 2.78 4.86 -8.05
N ARG A 265 4.08 5.22 -8.01
CA ARG A 265 4.53 6.55 -7.54
C ARG A 265 3.91 7.70 -8.35
N LYS A 266 3.82 7.56 -9.68
CA LYS A 266 3.15 8.54 -10.57
C LYS A 266 1.64 8.62 -10.29
N LEU A 267 0.99 7.48 -10.06
CA LEU A 267 -0.43 7.42 -9.72
C LEU A 267 -0.72 8.09 -8.37
N ILE A 268 0.13 7.87 -7.35
CA ILE A 268 0.03 8.56 -6.05
C ILE A 268 0.11 10.08 -6.23
N ASN A 269 1.10 10.58 -6.97
CA ASN A 269 1.22 12.02 -7.26
C ASN A 269 -0.01 12.57 -8.01
N PHE A 270 -0.56 11.81 -8.97
CA PHE A 270 -1.77 12.17 -9.70
C PHE A 270 -3.01 12.21 -8.78
N ALA A 271 -3.21 11.17 -7.96
CA ALA A 271 -4.31 11.07 -7.01
C ALA A 271 -4.27 12.20 -5.97
N ASN A 272 -3.08 12.49 -5.43
CA ASN A 272 -2.86 13.61 -4.51
C ASN A 272 -3.24 14.95 -5.17
N THR A 273 -2.83 15.15 -6.42
CA THR A 273 -3.18 16.35 -7.21
C THR A 273 -4.68 16.45 -7.48
N LYS A 274 -5.36 15.33 -7.76
CA LYS A 274 -6.81 15.33 -7.98
C LYS A 274 -7.60 15.56 -6.70
N SER A 275 -7.13 15.02 -5.57
CA SER A 275 -7.72 15.27 -4.27
C SER A 275 -7.55 16.73 -3.83
N SER A 276 -6.37 17.34 -4.02
CA SER A 276 -6.16 18.77 -3.74
C SER A 276 -6.89 19.70 -4.73
N GLN A 277 -7.38 19.16 -5.84
CA GLN A 277 -8.30 19.83 -6.77
C GLN A 277 -9.78 19.52 -6.47
N LYS A 278 -10.09 18.79 -5.38
CA LYS A 278 -11.45 18.36 -4.99
C LYS A 278 -12.18 17.50 -6.04
N ASN A 279 -11.40 16.84 -6.91
CA ASN A 279 -11.85 15.99 -8.02
C ASN A 279 -11.53 14.50 -7.80
N LEU A 280 -11.29 14.09 -6.55
CA LEU A 280 -11.08 12.70 -6.16
C LEU A 280 -11.33 12.53 -4.66
N ASP A 281 -12.27 11.64 -4.32
CA ASP A 281 -12.71 11.38 -2.94
C ASP A 281 -12.15 10.06 -2.39
N PHE A 282 -12.04 9.01 -3.24
CA PHE A 282 -11.41 7.73 -2.88
C PHE A 282 -10.82 7.02 -4.10
N MET A 283 -10.09 5.92 -3.88
CA MET A 283 -9.62 5.04 -4.95
C MET A 283 -9.99 3.58 -4.71
N LEU A 284 -10.27 2.86 -5.79
CA LEU A 284 -10.34 1.40 -5.82
C LEU A 284 -9.04 0.87 -6.42
N MET A 285 -8.29 0.09 -5.64
CA MET A 285 -7.04 -0.56 -6.04
C MET A 285 -7.26 -2.07 -6.03
N THR A 286 -7.70 -2.64 -7.15
CA THR A 286 -8.20 -4.03 -7.20
C THR A 286 -7.30 -4.92 -8.02
N GLY A 287 -6.99 -6.12 -7.55
CA GLY A 287 -6.31 -7.12 -8.35
C GLY A 287 -4.81 -6.88 -8.48
N ASP A 288 -4.04 -7.94 -8.29
CA ASP A 288 -2.61 -8.03 -8.54
C ASP A 288 -1.83 -6.84 -7.98
N LEU A 289 -2.08 -6.54 -6.70
CA LEU A 289 -1.41 -5.47 -5.95
C LEU A 289 0.11 -5.71 -5.95
N ILE A 290 0.50 -6.98 -5.75
CA ILE A 290 1.87 -7.47 -5.89
C ILE A 290 1.97 -8.54 -6.98
N ASP A 291 3.12 -8.61 -7.64
CA ASP A 291 3.38 -9.64 -8.68
C ASP A 291 3.59 -11.05 -8.07
N TYR A 292 4.09 -11.11 -6.83
CA TYR A 292 4.37 -12.35 -6.07
C TYR A 292 4.85 -11.98 -4.65
N LEU A 293 4.74 -12.89 -3.68
CA LEU A 293 5.04 -12.61 -2.27
C LEU A 293 6.52 -12.36 -1.95
N LYS A 294 7.42 -13.29 -2.26
CA LYS A 294 8.80 -13.27 -1.73
C LYS A 294 9.65 -12.17 -2.36
N ILE A 295 10.66 -11.67 -1.65
CA ILE A 295 11.69 -10.81 -2.27
C ILE A 295 12.61 -11.67 -3.16
N ALA A 296 12.67 -11.33 -4.45
CA ALA A 296 13.46 -12.05 -5.46
C ALA A 296 14.94 -11.66 -5.44
N ARG A 297 15.18 -10.38 -5.72
CA ARG A 297 16.47 -9.73 -5.80
C ARG A 297 16.28 -8.29 -5.35
N GLY A 298 17.12 -7.81 -4.43
CA GLY A 298 17.13 -6.43 -3.99
C GLY A 298 17.36 -6.29 -2.49
N ASN A 299 16.77 -5.24 -1.89
CA ASN A 299 16.83 -5.02 -0.45
C ASN A 299 16.02 -6.09 0.31
N TYR A 300 16.71 -7.05 0.94
CA TYR A 300 16.13 -8.12 1.75
C TYR A 300 15.66 -7.69 3.16
N GLN A 301 15.76 -6.39 3.52
CA GLN A 301 15.09 -5.85 4.71
C GLN A 301 13.56 -5.81 4.57
N TYR A 302 13.05 -5.97 3.34
CA TYR A 302 11.64 -6.28 3.10
C TYR A 302 11.42 -7.78 3.28
N LYS A 303 10.41 -8.15 4.08
CA LYS A 303 9.99 -9.55 4.29
C LYS A 303 9.30 -10.13 3.05
N ASN A 304 8.55 -9.30 2.33
CA ASN A 304 7.70 -9.65 1.19
C ASN A 304 7.37 -8.39 0.38
N ASN A 305 6.72 -8.54 -0.78
CA ASN A 305 6.33 -7.41 -1.63
C ASN A 305 5.07 -6.66 -1.14
N PHE A 306 4.22 -7.21 -0.25
CA PHE A 306 3.13 -6.43 0.37
C PHE A 306 3.68 -5.27 1.22
N LEU A 307 4.81 -5.48 1.92
CA LEU A 307 5.51 -4.40 2.60
C LEU A 307 6.13 -3.39 1.64
N VAL A 308 6.49 -3.79 0.41
CA VAL A 308 6.99 -2.87 -0.62
C VAL A 308 5.86 -2.01 -1.17
N PHE A 309 4.69 -2.61 -1.45
CA PHE A 309 3.45 -1.93 -1.82
C PHE A 309 3.05 -0.91 -0.74
N LEU A 310 3.02 -1.33 0.52
CA LEU A 310 2.71 -0.48 1.66
C LEU A 310 3.71 0.67 1.83
N ASP A 311 5.03 0.43 1.78
CA ASP A 311 6.02 1.50 1.91
C ASP A 311 6.02 2.47 0.71
N ILE A 312 5.61 2.04 -0.50
CA ILE A 312 5.37 2.97 -1.63
C ILE A 312 4.16 3.86 -1.33
N ILE A 313 3.04 3.28 -0.91
CA ILE A 313 1.79 3.99 -0.59
C ILE A 313 1.96 4.97 0.57
N LEU A 314 2.74 4.61 1.58
CA LEU A 314 3.06 5.45 2.74
C LEU A 314 4.19 6.47 2.46
N GLY A 315 4.74 6.54 1.25
CA GLY A 315 5.86 7.45 0.96
C GLY A 315 7.08 7.19 1.84
N ARG A 316 7.38 5.92 2.17
CA ARG A 316 8.43 5.47 3.09
C ARG A 316 9.60 4.86 2.34
N ASN A 317 10.81 5.25 2.71
CA ASN A 317 12.03 4.81 2.04
C ASN A 317 12.82 3.82 2.90
N LYS A 318 12.26 2.62 3.12
CA LYS A 318 12.92 1.63 3.98
C LYS A 318 14.19 1.07 3.33
N GLY A 319 15.32 1.29 4.01
CA GLY A 319 16.61 0.71 3.66
C GLY A 319 17.16 1.17 2.32
N LEU A 320 17.01 2.46 2.00
CA LEU A 320 17.83 3.10 0.98
C LEU A 320 19.21 3.51 1.52
N ASP A 321 19.44 3.35 2.83
CA ASP A 321 20.67 3.74 3.53
C ASP A 321 21.80 2.69 3.45
N ASN A 322 21.57 1.56 2.77
CA ASN A 322 22.54 0.46 2.68
C ASN A 322 22.61 -0.15 1.26
N PRO A 323 23.77 -0.68 0.85
CA PRO A 323 23.94 -1.34 -0.44
C PRO A 323 22.98 -2.53 -0.70
N PRO A 324 22.54 -2.74 -1.95
CA PRO A 324 22.84 -1.94 -3.13
C PRO A 324 21.90 -0.74 -3.17
N TYR A 325 22.49 0.46 -3.05
CA TYR A 325 21.83 1.72 -3.37
C TYR A 325 21.30 1.61 -4.79
N LEU A 326 20.06 2.05 -5.02
CA LEU A 326 19.53 2.20 -6.38
C LEU A 326 19.91 3.56 -6.96
N ASP A 327 21.16 3.98 -6.71
CA ASP A 327 21.63 5.37 -6.83
C ASP A 327 20.76 6.39 -6.06
N SER A 328 21.08 7.67 -6.22
CA SER A 328 20.28 8.81 -5.76
C SER A 328 19.27 9.28 -6.83
N ASP A 329 18.83 8.38 -7.71
CA ASP A 329 17.86 8.71 -8.77
C ASP A 329 16.44 8.84 -8.16
N ASP A 330 15.87 10.05 -8.21
CA ASP A 330 14.58 10.41 -7.58
C ASP A 330 13.40 9.45 -7.90
N GLU A 331 13.44 8.75 -9.05
CA GLU A 331 12.38 7.82 -9.48
C GLU A 331 12.21 6.58 -8.58
N PHE A 332 13.24 6.25 -7.79
CA PHE A 332 13.23 5.14 -6.84
C PHE A 332 12.80 5.58 -5.44
N VAL A 333 12.75 6.90 -5.20
CA VAL A 333 12.34 7.48 -3.92
C VAL A 333 10.83 7.49 -3.83
N ASN A 334 10.29 6.92 -2.75
CA ASN A 334 8.90 7.06 -2.37
C ASN A 334 8.73 8.48 -1.78
N SER A 335 8.57 9.48 -2.66
CA SER A 335 8.62 10.91 -2.31
C SER A 335 7.31 11.47 -1.74
N GLN A 336 6.19 10.82 -2.05
CA GLN A 336 4.86 11.17 -1.55
C GLN A 336 4.15 9.93 -1.00
N GLU A 337 3.38 10.16 0.06
CA GLU A 337 2.35 9.29 0.58
C GLU A 337 1.02 9.56 -0.12
N ILE A 338 0.18 8.54 -0.29
CA ILE A 338 -1.17 8.75 -0.82
C ILE A 338 -2.02 9.54 0.19
N MET A 339 -2.71 10.55 -0.31
CA MET A 339 -3.51 11.47 0.49
C MET A 339 -5.02 11.26 0.26
N VAL A 340 -5.38 10.05 -0.20
CA VAL A 340 -6.71 9.62 -0.65
C VAL A 340 -6.99 8.23 -0.06
N PRO A 341 -8.19 7.97 0.51
CA PRO A 341 -8.54 6.65 1.03
C PRO A 341 -8.59 5.62 -0.10
N ILE A 342 -8.03 4.43 0.15
CA ILE A 342 -7.96 3.35 -0.84
C ILE A 342 -8.75 2.12 -0.39
N PHE A 343 -9.51 1.51 -1.28
CA PHE A 343 -10.12 0.21 -1.06
C PHE A 343 -9.40 -0.83 -1.89
N THR A 344 -8.97 -1.93 -1.26
CA THR A 344 -8.17 -2.96 -1.94
C THR A 344 -8.89 -4.29 -2.03
N THR A 345 -8.76 -4.93 -3.19
CA THR A 345 -9.07 -6.36 -3.38
C THR A 345 -7.89 -7.07 -4.03
N ILE A 346 -7.80 -8.38 -3.82
CA ILE A 346 -6.70 -9.21 -4.31
C ILE A 346 -6.96 -9.76 -5.72
N GLY A 347 -5.89 -10.06 -6.45
CA GLY A 347 -5.92 -10.81 -7.71
C GLY A 347 -5.12 -12.11 -7.65
N ASN A 348 -4.89 -12.71 -8.82
CA ASN A 348 -4.29 -14.05 -8.92
C ASN A 348 -2.76 -14.08 -8.82
N HIS A 349 -2.07 -12.93 -8.80
CA HIS A 349 -0.65 -12.80 -8.45
C HIS A 349 -0.41 -12.60 -6.94
N ASP A 350 -1.35 -11.99 -6.22
CA ASP A 350 -1.20 -11.62 -4.79
C ASP A 350 -0.95 -12.83 -3.87
N TYR A 351 -1.53 -13.99 -4.22
CA TYR A 351 -1.32 -15.25 -3.50
C TYR A 351 -0.29 -16.18 -4.18
N ARG A 352 0.61 -15.67 -5.04
CA ARG A 352 1.74 -16.43 -5.60
C ARG A 352 3.00 -16.28 -4.74
N SER A 353 3.79 -17.35 -4.64
CA SER A 353 5.00 -17.32 -3.79
C SER A 353 6.26 -16.76 -4.44
N ASN A 354 6.46 -16.97 -5.75
CA ASN A 354 7.68 -16.59 -6.46
C ASN A 354 7.34 -16.02 -7.85
N HIS A 355 8.36 -15.46 -8.51
CA HIS A 355 8.27 -14.84 -9.83
C HIS A 355 8.74 -15.75 -10.96
N TYR A 356 8.31 -15.43 -12.17
CA TYR A 356 8.97 -15.89 -13.39
C TYR A 356 10.34 -15.19 -13.57
N GLY A 357 11.33 -15.91 -14.10
CA GLY A 357 12.59 -15.29 -14.50
C GLY A 357 12.42 -14.46 -15.79
N MET A 358 13.08 -13.31 -15.90
CA MET A 358 12.92 -12.38 -17.04
C MET A 358 13.29 -13.00 -18.40
N ARG A 359 14.16 -14.01 -18.40
CA ARG A 359 14.57 -14.75 -19.62
C ARG A 359 13.64 -15.91 -19.97
N PHE A 360 12.63 -16.21 -19.14
CA PHE A 360 11.66 -17.27 -19.40
C PHE A 360 10.59 -16.77 -20.39
N GLY A 361 10.32 -17.55 -21.43
CA GLY A 361 9.32 -17.23 -22.44
C GLY A 361 9.45 -15.79 -22.95
N GLN A 362 8.36 -15.03 -22.85
CA GLN A 362 8.28 -13.63 -23.28
C GLN A 362 8.14 -12.63 -22.11
N ILE A 363 8.47 -13.03 -20.87
CA ILE A 363 8.26 -12.20 -19.65
C ILE A 363 8.97 -10.84 -19.74
N HIS A 364 10.16 -10.78 -20.35
CA HIS A 364 10.86 -9.52 -20.61
C HIS A 364 10.03 -8.51 -21.43
N LYS A 365 9.15 -8.96 -22.33
CA LYS A 365 8.29 -8.08 -23.14
C LYS A 365 7.22 -7.37 -22.33
N ILE A 366 6.74 -7.96 -21.23
CA ILE A 366 5.79 -7.32 -20.29
C ILE A 366 6.39 -6.02 -19.74
N PHE A 367 7.70 -5.99 -19.55
CA PHE A 367 8.46 -4.83 -19.08
C PHE A 367 8.98 -3.95 -20.24
N GLY A 368 8.50 -4.12 -21.47
CA GLY A 368 8.98 -3.40 -22.66
C GLY A 368 10.42 -3.76 -23.09
N MET A 369 11.06 -4.75 -22.46
CA MET A 369 12.46 -5.08 -22.72
C MET A 369 12.63 -6.01 -23.93
N THR A 370 13.85 -6.00 -24.48
CA THR A 370 14.33 -6.98 -25.46
C THR A 370 15.16 -8.08 -24.80
N HIS A 371 15.43 -9.18 -25.52
CA HIS A 371 16.39 -10.21 -25.07
C HIS A 371 17.81 -9.65 -24.81
N SER A 372 18.23 -8.60 -25.53
CA SER A 372 19.54 -7.97 -25.34
C SER A 372 19.60 -7.05 -24.11
N ASP A 373 18.48 -6.50 -23.66
CA ASP A 373 18.39 -5.73 -22.41
C ASP A 373 18.58 -6.61 -21.17
N VAL A 374 17.98 -7.80 -21.17
CA VAL A 374 18.09 -8.78 -20.06
C VAL A 374 19.34 -9.68 -20.16
N LYS A 375 20.20 -9.47 -21.17
CA LYS A 375 21.45 -10.22 -21.36
C LYS A 375 22.48 -9.75 -20.32
N GLY A 376 22.74 -10.62 -19.34
CA GLY A 376 23.60 -10.33 -18.19
C GLY A 376 22.82 -10.05 -16.90
N TYR A 377 21.50 -9.80 -16.97
CA TYR A 377 20.66 -9.78 -15.78
C TYR A 377 20.62 -11.18 -15.18
N TYR A 378 21.19 -11.35 -13.98
CA TYR A 378 21.13 -12.60 -13.24
C TYR A 378 19.79 -12.70 -12.50
N ASP A 379 19.09 -13.79 -12.75
CA ASP A 379 17.74 -14.05 -12.27
C ASP A 379 17.59 -15.54 -11.90
N THR A 380 16.45 -15.94 -11.33
CA THR A 380 16.23 -17.33 -10.91
C THR A 380 16.42 -18.34 -12.06
N LYS A 381 17.04 -19.48 -11.73
CA LYS A 381 17.28 -20.57 -12.70
C LYS A 381 15.95 -21.16 -13.18
N PHE A 382 15.94 -21.59 -14.44
CA PHE A 382 14.77 -22.15 -15.16
C PHE A 382 13.93 -23.15 -14.35
N PHE A 383 14.58 -24.07 -13.62
CA PHE A 383 13.92 -25.11 -12.81
C PHE A 383 13.00 -24.57 -11.70
N ASN A 384 13.11 -23.30 -11.31
CA ASN A 384 12.22 -22.70 -10.32
C ASN A 384 10.83 -22.33 -10.88
N TYR A 385 10.56 -22.49 -12.19
CA TYR A 385 9.29 -22.14 -12.83
C TYR A 385 8.04 -22.69 -12.12
N PHE A 386 8.04 -23.98 -11.76
CA PHE A 386 6.93 -24.61 -11.04
C PHE A 386 6.68 -24.01 -9.65
N THR A 387 7.64 -23.27 -9.09
CA THR A 387 7.47 -22.55 -7.82
C THR A 387 6.94 -21.13 -8.00
N ALA A 388 6.98 -20.55 -9.21
CA ALA A 388 6.30 -19.30 -9.53
C ALA A 388 4.78 -19.48 -9.61
N LEU A 389 4.34 -20.62 -10.17
CA LEU A 389 2.92 -21.01 -10.23
C LEU A 389 2.34 -21.46 -8.88
N ARG A 390 3.16 -21.59 -7.82
CA ARG A 390 2.69 -22.02 -6.49
C ARG A 390 1.90 -20.89 -5.83
N SER A 391 0.60 -21.04 -6.00
CA SER A 391 -0.49 -20.24 -5.44
C SER A 391 -1.01 -20.88 -4.16
N LYS A 392 -1.06 -20.13 -3.05
CA LYS A 392 -1.67 -20.58 -1.77
C LYS A 392 -2.14 -19.40 -0.93
N ASP A 393 -3.36 -19.50 -0.42
CA ASP A 393 -4.06 -18.55 0.43
C ASP A 393 -3.20 -18.01 1.59
N LYS A 394 -2.41 -18.89 2.23
CA LYS A 394 -1.49 -18.52 3.34
C LYS A 394 -0.43 -17.48 2.97
N TYR A 395 -0.24 -17.17 1.70
CA TYR A 395 0.65 -16.10 1.23
C TYR A 395 0.02 -14.71 1.41
N LEU A 396 -1.31 -14.62 1.55
CA LEU A 396 -2.04 -13.37 1.83
C LEU A 396 -1.98 -12.92 3.30
N LYS A 397 -1.33 -13.68 4.19
CA LYS A 397 -1.29 -13.37 5.63
C LYS A 397 -0.80 -11.96 5.97
N ASP A 398 0.15 -11.43 5.20
CA ASP A 398 0.70 -10.09 5.43
C ASP A 398 -0.18 -9.00 4.76
N TYR A 399 -1.03 -9.34 3.78
CA TYR A 399 -2.12 -8.48 3.28
C TYR A 399 -3.20 -8.33 4.35
N PHE A 400 -3.70 -9.43 4.91
CA PHE A 400 -4.70 -9.41 6.00
C PHE A 400 -4.23 -8.68 7.25
N ARG A 401 -2.93 -8.79 7.55
CA ARG A 401 -2.34 -8.17 8.73
C ARG A 401 -2.14 -6.66 8.61
N TYR A 402 -1.80 -6.16 7.41
CA TYR A 402 -1.31 -4.78 7.26
C TYR A 402 -2.11 -3.92 6.27
N ILE A 403 -2.90 -4.51 5.37
CA ILE A 403 -3.59 -3.81 4.28
C ILE A 403 -5.10 -3.83 4.54
N ASN A 404 -5.75 -4.97 4.32
CA ASN A 404 -7.19 -5.12 4.51
C ASN A 404 -7.45 -6.45 5.26
N PRO A 405 -8.00 -6.42 6.49
CA PRO A 405 -8.28 -7.61 7.32
C PRO A 405 -9.56 -8.35 6.92
N ASN A 406 -10.26 -7.88 5.90
CA ASN A 406 -11.58 -8.32 5.43
C ASN A 406 -11.53 -8.75 3.96
#